data_AF-A0AA96S5R9-F1
#
_entry.id   AF-A0AA96S5R9-F1
#
_cell.length_a   1.000
_cell.length_b   1.000
_cell.length_c   1.000
_cell.angle_alpha   90.00
_cell.angle_beta   90.00
_cell.angle_gamma   90.00
#
_symmetry.space_group_name_H-M   'P 1'
#
loop_
_entity.id
_entity.type
_entity.pdbx_description
1 polymer ?
#
loop_
_entity_poly.entity_id
_entity_poly.type
_entity_poly.pdbx_seq_one_letter_code
_entity_poly.pdbx_strand_id
1 'polypeptide(L)'
;MDMIIEIEYIDGSYEPSINIIGPFAVSGISDFELKETLDEAVEAIRIVLKNIDFSYRIVGFCSSANKEQRRVLNIADIEIFAKGDFGKINGFQK
;
A
#
# COMPACT_ATOMS: atom_id res chain seq x y z
N MET A 1 8.14 13.56 -1.37
CA MET A 1 7.40 12.32 -1.07
C MET A 1 7.97 11.83 0.23
N ASP A 2 7.13 11.80 1.26
CA ASP A 2 7.56 11.56 2.65
C ASP A 2 7.23 10.13 3.08
N MET A 3 6.34 9.46 2.35
CA MET A 3 5.89 8.11 2.63
C MET A 3 5.52 7.39 1.33
N ILE A 4 6.01 6.16 1.18
CA ILE A 4 5.61 5.22 0.13
C ILE A 4 4.87 4.07 0.81
N ILE A 5 3.69 3.76 0.30
CA ILE A 5 2.91 2.57 0.67
C ILE A 5 3.03 1.62 -0.52
N GLU A 6 3.36 0.38 -0.26
CA GLU A 6 3.46 -0.64 -1.29
C GLU A 6 2.69 -1.89 -0.88
N ILE A 7 2.12 -2.57 -1.87
CA ILE A 7 1.56 -3.92 -1.70
C ILE A 7 2.16 -4.80 -2.78
N GLU A 8 2.94 -5.79 -2.37
CA GLU A 8 3.46 -6.83 -3.25
C GLU A 8 2.55 -8.06 -3.23
N TYR A 9 2.49 -8.79 -4.35
CA TYR A 9 1.82 -10.07 -4.43
C TYR A 9 2.87 -11.15 -4.71
N ILE A 10 3.12 -11.98 -3.71
CA ILE A 10 4.20 -12.96 -3.70
C ILE A 10 3.61 -14.30 -3.28
N ASP A 11 3.81 -15.32 -4.11
CA ASP A 11 3.42 -16.71 -3.83
C ASP A 11 1.99 -16.88 -3.31
N GLY A 12 1.03 -16.14 -3.89
CA GLY A 12 -0.38 -16.24 -3.53
C GLY A 12 -0.83 -15.30 -2.40
N SER A 13 0.11 -14.57 -1.79
CA SER A 13 -0.13 -13.71 -0.63
C SER A 13 0.18 -12.24 -0.92
N TYR A 14 -0.32 -11.34 -0.08
CA TYR A 14 -0.12 -9.90 -0.17
C TYR A 14 0.83 -9.43 0.93
N GLU A 15 1.90 -8.74 0.55
CA GLU A 15 2.87 -8.14 1.46
C GLU A 15 2.71 -6.61 1.45
N PRO A 16 2.02 -6.02 2.43
CA PRO A 16 2.00 -4.58 2.56
C PRO A 16 3.32 -4.09 3.16
N SER A 17 3.79 -2.92 2.74
CA SER A 17 4.94 -2.23 3.33
C SER A 17 4.72 -0.72 3.35
N ILE A 18 5.30 -0.05 4.35
CA ILE A 18 5.26 1.41 4.47
C ILE A 18 6.66 1.92 4.71
N ASN A 19 7.16 2.73 3.79
CA ASN A 19 8.49 3.31 3.80
C ASN A 19 8.39 4.82 4.02
N ILE A 20 8.94 5.36 5.11
CA ILE A 20 9.05 6.80 5.31
C ILE A 20 10.38 7.31 4.75
N ILE A 21 10.31 8.29 3.85
CA ILE A 21 11.47 8.92 3.24
C ILE A 21 11.72 10.24 3.97
N GLY A 22 12.73 10.26 4.83
CA GLY A 22 13.23 11.47 5.46
C GLY A 22 14.44 12.05 4.72
N PRO A 23 14.86 13.29 5.04
CA PRO A 23 15.98 13.97 4.38
C PRO A 23 17.34 13.27 4.50
N PHE A 24 17.48 12.26 5.37
CA PHE A 24 18.74 11.54 5.59
C PHE A 24 18.63 10.00 5.65
N ALA A 25 17.43 9.41 5.53
CA ALA A 25 17.24 7.95 5.54
C ALA A 25 15.84 7.53 5.05
N VAL A 26 15.75 6.33 4.48
CA VAL A 26 14.49 5.57 4.38
C VAL A 26 14.36 4.77 5.67
N SER A 27 13.33 5.06 6.47
CA SER A 27 12.95 4.23 7.61
C SER A 27 11.75 3.39 7.19
N GLY A 28 11.96 2.09 6.96
CA GLY A 28 10.86 1.13 6.82
C GLY A 28 10.10 1.09 8.15
N ILE A 29 8.80 1.36 8.13
CA ILE A 29 7.99 1.41 9.36
C ILE A 29 7.41 0.05 9.72
N SER A 30 7.25 -0.87 8.77
CA SER A 30 6.89 -2.25 9.09
C SER A 30 7.00 -3.10 7.83
N ASP A 31 7.79 -4.17 7.88
CA ASP A 31 7.53 -5.36 7.08
C ASP A 31 6.32 -6.01 7.75
N PHE A 32 5.15 -5.86 7.16
CA PHE A 32 3.95 -6.48 7.69
C PHE A 32 4.03 -7.99 7.44
N GLU A 33 3.43 -8.79 8.32
CA GLU A 33 3.23 -10.20 7.99
C GLU A 33 2.43 -10.34 6.70
N LEU A 34 2.81 -11.31 5.88
CA LEU A 34 2.06 -11.72 4.69
C LEU A 34 0.58 -11.93 5.01
N LYS A 35 -0.29 -11.40 4.16
CA LYS A 35 -1.74 -11.51 4.27
C LYS A 35 -2.30 -12.39 3.17
N GLU A 36 -3.24 -13.26 3.52
CA GLU A 36 -3.85 -14.18 2.54
C GLU A 36 -4.77 -13.43 1.58
N THR A 37 -5.37 -12.31 2.05
CA THR A 37 -6.29 -11.51 1.26
C THR A 37 -5.84 -10.06 1.10
N LEU A 38 -6.28 -9.45 0.01
CA LEU A 38 -6.02 -8.04 -0.26
C LEU A 38 -6.66 -7.13 0.80
N ASP A 39 -7.86 -7.48 1.26
CA ASP A 39 -8.59 -6.68 2.25
C ASP A 39 -7.85 -6.67 3.60
N GLU A 40 -7.23 -7.78 4.02
CA GLU A 40 -6.37 -7.83 5.20
C GLU A 40 -5.12 -6.94 5.06
N ALA A 41 -4.50 -6.94 3.88
CA ALA A 41 -3.33 -6.10 3.62
C ALA A 41 -3.69 -4.60 3.68
N VAL A 42 -4.82 -4.22 3.07
CA VAL A 42 -5.33 -2.84 3.10
C VAL A 42 -5.73 -2.43 4.52
N GLU A 43 -6.34 -3.33 5.31
CA GLU A 43 -6.72 -3.04 6.69
C GLU A 43 -5.49 -2.86 7.59
N ALA A 44 -4.43 -3.66 7.40
CA ALA A 44 -3.17 -3.50 8.13
C ALA A 44 -2.55 -2.11 7.88
N ILE A 45 -2.55 -1.66 6.63
CA ILE A 45 -2.12 -0.29 6.26
C ILE A 45 -3.04 0.76 6.91
N ARG A 46 -4.37 0.58 6.85
CA ARG A 46 -5.34 1.50 7.44
C ARG A 46 -5.11 1.68 8.94
N ILE A 47 -4.86 0.60 9.67
CA ILE A 47 -4.60 0.64 11.13
C ILE A 47 -3.35 1.47 11.44
N VAL A 48 -2.28 1.31 10.66
CA VAL A 48 -1.03 2.07 10.87
C VAL A 48 -1.20 3.54 10.50
N LEU A 49 -1.95 3.84 9.45
CA LEU A 49 -2.13 5.20 8.96
C LEU A 49 -3.29 5.96 9.61
N LYS A 50 -4.04 5.36 10.54
CA LYS A 50 -5.25 5.95 11.14
C LYS A 50 -5.05 7.35 11.76
N ASN A 51 -3.84 7.64 12.22
CA ASN A 51 -3.47 8.89 12.88
C ASN A 51 -2.62 9.82 11.99
N ILE A 52 -2.40 9.47 10.72
CA ILE A 52 -1.60 10.25 9.79
C ILE A 52 -2.47 11.33 9.15
N ASP A 53 -1.98 12.57 9.20
CA ASP A 53 -2.56 13.68 8.45
C ASP A 53 -1.94 13.73 7.05
N PHE A 54 -2.76 13.43 6.03
CA PHE A 54 -2.38 13.42 4.62
C PHE A 54 -2.26 14.83 4.02
N SER A 55 -2.76 15.87 4.67
CA SER A 55 -2.70 17.25 4.14
C SER A 55 -1.29 17.83 4.19
N TYR A 56 -0.46 17.38 5.14
CA TYR A 56 0.92 17.84 5.34
C TYR A 56 1.98 16.86 4.85
N ARG A 57 1.57 15.72 4.27
CA ARG A 57 2.50 14.67 3.82
C ARG A 57 2.23 14.27 2.38
N ILE A 58 3.29 14.16 1.59
CA ILE A 58 3.19 13.57 0.25
C ILE A 58 3.28 12.06 0.42
N VAL A 59 2.12 11.40 0.37
CA VAL A 59 1.98 9.94 0.39
C VAL A 59 1.78 9.45 -1.03
N GLY A 60 2.48 8.39 -1.42
CA GLY A 60 2.19 7.68 -2.65
C GLY A 60 2.06 6.18 -2.44
N PHE A 61 1.37 5.55 -3.37
CA PHE A 61 1.01 4.15 -3.37
C PHE A 61 1.54 3.49 -4.63
N CYS A 62 2.15 2.32 -4.46
CA CYS A 62 2.60 1.44 -5.53
C CYS A 62 2.07 0.03 -5.27
N SER A 63 1.94 -0.76 -6.33
CA SER A 63 1.67 -2.19 -6.21
C SER A 63 2.52 -2.96 -7.21
N SER A 64 2.87 -4.20 -6.88
CA SER A 64 3.55 -5.12 -7.81
C SER A 64 2.77 -5.34 -9.13
N ALA A 65 1.44 -5.16 -9.10
CA ALA A 65 0.53 -5.35 -10.23
C ALA A 65 0.52 -4.18 -11.22
N ASN A 66 0.60 -2.93 -10.73
CA ASN A 66 0.54 -1.73 -11.56
C ASN A 66 1.93 -1.13 -11.81
N LYS A 67 2.85 -1.23 -10.83
CA LYS A 67 4.21 -0.68 -10.84
C LYS A 67 4.31 0.84 -10.98
N GLU A 68 3.18 1.53 -11.12
CA GLU A 68 3.10 2.99 -11.09
C GLU A 68 2.90 3.50 -9.65
N GLN A 69 3.68 4.51 -9.31
CA GLN A 69 3.57 5.24 -8.05
C GLN A 69 2.55 6.38 -8.19
N ARG A 70 1.40 6.25 -7.52
CA ARG A 70 0.29 7.22 -7.58
C ARG A 70 0.12 7.95 -6.25
N ARG A 71 -0.25 9.23 -6.31
CA ARG A 71 -0.47 10.05 -5.11
C ARG A 71 -1.75 9.62 -4.37
N VAL A 72 -1.64 9.52 -3.05
CA VAL A 72 -2.75 9.23 -2.13
C VAL A 72 -3.09 10.50 -1.35
N LEU A 73 -4.38 10.87 -1.31
CA LEU A 73 -4.88 12.04 -0.57
C LEU A 73 -5.59 11.64 0.72
N ASN A 74 -6.08 10.40 0.80
CA ASN A 74 -6.75 9.85 1.98
C ASN A 74 -6.64 8.31 1.98
N ILE A 75 -7.02 7.69 3.09
CA ILE A 75 -6.96 6.23 3.25
C ILE A 75 -7.83 5.48 2.22
N ALA A 76 -8.96 6.03 1.79
CA ALA A 76 -9.85 5.36 0.83
C ALA A 76 -9.22 5.24 -0.56
N ASP A 77 -8.33 6.17 -0.94
CA ASP A 77 -7.61 6.08 -2.22
C ASP A 77 -6.73 4.81 -2.28
N ILE A 78 -6.14 4.39 -1.15
CA ILE A 78 -5.33 3.17 -1.06
C ILE A 78 -6.18 1.96 -1.43
N GLU A 79 -7.38 1.85 -0.85
CA GLU A 79 -8.31 0.76 -1.11
C GLU A 79 -8.76 0.74 -2.58
N ILE A 80 -9.08 1.91 -3.15
CA ILE A 80 -9.48 2.06 -4.55
C ILE A 80 -8.35 1.61 -5.49
N PHE A 81 -7.12 2.07 -5.24
CA PHE A 81 -5.96 1.70 -6.05
C PHE A 81 -5.63 0.21 -5.93
N ALA A 82 -5.58 -0.33 -4.71
CA ALA A 82 -5.33 -1.74 -4.47
C ALA A 82 -6.35 -2.64 -5.19
N LYS A 83 -7.66 -2.37 -5.01
CA LYS A 83 -8.72 -3.12 -5.69
C LYS A 83 -8.69 -2.96 -7.20
N GLY A 84 -8.34 -1.77 -7.70
CA GLY A 84 -8.21 -1.51 -9.14
C GLY A 84 -7.04 -2.27 -9.77
N ASP A 85 -5.91 -2.36 -9.06
CA ASP A 85 -4.70 -3.01 -9.56
C ASP A 85 -4.82 -4.54 -9.52
N PHE A 86 -5.22 -5.09 -8.37
CA PHE A 86 -5.30 -6.54 -8.15
C PHE A 86 -6.64 -7.13 -8.59
N GLY A 87 -7.68 -6.32 -8.80
CA GLY A 87 -8.97 -6.78 -9.33
C GLY A 87 -8.87 -7.39 -10.73
N LYS A 88 -7.86 -6.99 -11.52
CA LYS A 88 -7.56 -7.61 -12.82
C LYS A 88 -6.87 -8.97 -12.69
N ILE A 89 -6.14 -9.21 -11.60
CA ILE A 89 -5.41 -10.46 -11.34
C ILE A 89 -6.38 -11.56 -10.89
N ASN A 90 -7.35 -11.24 -10.03
CA ASN A 90 -8.38 -12.19 -9.59
C ASN A 90 -9.50 -12.42 -10.63
N GLY A 91 -9.55 -11.62 -11.70
CA GLY A 91 -10.53 -11.75 -12.79
C GLY A 91 -10.26 -12.89 -13.78
N PHE A 92 -9.08 -13.54 -13.72
CA PHE A 92 -8.70 -14.67 -14.58
C PHE A 92 -8.88 -16.05 -13.91
N GLN A 93 -9.36 -16.10 -12.67
CA GLN A 93 -9.80 -17.34 -12.03
C GLN A 93 -11.33 -17.47 -12.09
N LYS A 94 -11.87 -17.72 -13.29
CA LYS A 94 -13.19 -18.35 -13.46
C LYS A 94 -13.16 -19.30 -14.63
#